data_AF-A0A359AX46-F1
#
_entry.id   AF-A0A359AX46-F1
#
_cell.length_a   1.000
_cell.length_b   1.000
_cell.length_c   1.000
_cell.angle_alpha   90.00
_cell.angle_beta   90.00
_cell.angle_gamma   90.00
#
_symmetry.space_group_name_H-M   'P 1'
#
loop_
_entity.id
_entity.type
_entity.pdbx_description
1 polymer ?
#
loop_
_entity_poly.entity_id
_entity_poly.type
_entity_poly.pdbx_seq_one_letter_code
_entity_poly.pdbx_strand_id
1 'polypeptide(L)'
;LDDLAESKGIDFNDMLTEVEAIVYSGTKINIDYFLDEVMDEDVLEDIYDYFQEAETDDLQKAQEELADYTSDEIRLVRIKFLSDMAN
;
A
#
# COMPACT_ATOMS: atom_id res chain seq x y z
N LEU A 1 -3.45 0.45 -11.00
CA LEU A 1 -4.57 -0.03 -10.15
C LEU A 1 -5.86 0.70 -10.48
N ASP A 2 -5.80 1.98 -10.83
CA ASP A 2 -6.94 2.77 -11.27
C ASP A 2 -7.73 2.15 -12.43
N ASP A 3 -7.04 1.70 -13.49
CA ASP A 3 -7.68 1.00 -14.62
C ASP A 3 -8.41 -0.28 -14.17
N LEU A 4 -7.87 -0.97 -13.16
CA LEU A 4 -8.49 -2.18 -12.61
C LEU A 4 -9.76 -1.83 -11.83
N ALA A 5 -9.73 -0.75 -11.03
CA ALA A 5 -10.90 -0.22 -10.33
C ALA A 5 -12.01 0.17 -11.33
N GLU A 6 -11.64 0.91 -12.38
CA GLU A 6 -12.57 1.31 -13.45
C GLU A 6 -13.17 0.08 -14.16
N SER A 7 -12.34 -0.91 -14.51
CA SER A 7 -12.82 -2.14 -15.16
C SER A 7 -13.79 -2.96 -14.29
N LYS A 8 -13.68 -2.85 -12.97
CA LYS A 8 -14.54 -3.49 -11.98
C LYS A 8 -15.75 -2.63 -11.60
N GLY A 9 -15.77 -1.35 -12.00
CA GLY A 9 -16.82 -0.40 -11.62
C GLY A 9 -16.85 -0.11 -10.12
N ILE A 10 -15.71 -0.17 -9.45
CA ILE A 10 -15.54 0.16 -8.03
C ILE A 10 -14.68 1.41 -7.89
N ASP A 11 -14.77 2.08 -6.75
CA ASP A 11 -13.87 3.20 -6.47
C ASP A 11 -12.46 2.71 -6.08
N PHE A 12 -11.50 3.64 -6.08
CA PHE A 12 -10.11 3.31 -5.78
C PHE A 12 -9.90 2.80 -4.35
N ASN A 13 -10.66 3.31 -3.38
CA ASN A 13 -10.55 2.88 -1.99
C ASN A 13 -11.07 1.45 -1.80
N ASP A 14 -12.15 1.09 -2.49
CA ASP A 14 -12.66 -0.27 -2.58
C ASP A 14 -11.63 -1.18 -3.25
N MET A 15 -10.99 -0.73 -4.33
CA MET A 15 -9.92 -1.47 -5.00
C MET A 15 -8.73 -1.72 -4.07
N LEU A 16 -8.24 -0.71 -3.34
CA LEU A 16 -7.19 -0.87 -2.34
C LEU A 16 -7.58 -1.91 -1.28
N THR A 17 -8.83 -1.90 -0.83
CA THR A 17 -9.36 -2.86 0.15
C THR A 17 -9.35 -4.29 -0.40
N GLU A 18 -9.71 -4.49 -1.68
CA GLU A 18 -9.58 -5.80 -2.32
C GLU A 18 -8.12 -6.26 -2.40
N VAL A 19 -7.20 -5.37 -2.75
CA VAL A 19 -5.76 -5.70 -2.85
C VAL A 19 -5.18 -6.05 -1.49
N GLU A 20 -5.52 -5.32 -0.43
CA GLU A 20 -5.14 -5.63 0.94
C GLU A 20 -5.61 -7.04 1.33
N ALA A 21 -6.86 -7.39 1.05
CA ALA A 21 -7.39 -8.72 1.32
C ALA A 21 -6.62 -9.83 0.58
N ILE A 22 -6.20 -9.57 -0.66
CA ILE A 22 -5.37 -10.51 -1.45
C ILE A 22 -4.01 -10.70 -0.76
N VAL A 23 -3.32 -9.62 -0.36
CA VAL A 23 -2.03 -9.73 0.31
C VAL A 23 -2.15 -10.44 1.66
N TYR A 24 -3.20 -10.15 2.43
CA TYR A 24 -3.49 -10.84 3.69
C TYR A 24 -3.80 -12.33 3.54
N SER A 25 -4.24 -12.76 2.36
CA SER A 25 -4.40 -14.20 2.06
C SER A 25 -3.05 -14.93 1.89
N GLY A 26 -1.92 -14.21 1.93
CA GLY A 26 -0.58 -14.71 1.65
C GLY A 26 -0.22 -14.71 0.17
N THR A 27 -1.03 -14.05 -0.68
CA THR A 27 -0.74 -13.97 -2.11
C THR A 27 0.30 -12.88 -2.35
N LYS A 28 1.45 -13.27 -2.88
CA LYS A 28 2.46 -12.33 -3.34
C LYS A 28 2.03 -11.66 -4.64
N ILE A 29 1.95 -10.34 -4.62
CA ILE A 29 1.67 -9.48 -5.77
C ILE A 29 2.83 -8.49 -5.97
N ASN A 30 2.96 -7.96 -7.18
CA ASN A 30 3.88 -6.85 -7.45
C ASN A 30 3.05 -5.67 -7.97
N ILE A 31 3.15 -4.54 -7.27
CA ILE A 31 2.51 -3.28 -7.64
C ILE A 31 3.54 -2.16 -7.92
N ASP A 32 4.83 -2.50 -8.04
CA ASP A 32 5.92 -1.53 -8.23
C ASP A 32 5.66 -0.65 -9.47
N TYR A 33 5.20 -1.26 -10.56
CA TYR A 33 4.85 -0.53 -11.79
C TYR A 33 3.82 0.58 -11.57
N PHE A 34 2.91 0.40 -10.61
CA PHE A 34 1.90 1.40 -10.31
C PHE A 34 2.44 2.46 -9.36
N LEU A 35 3.23 2.05 -8.36
CA LEU A 35 3.86 2.96 -7.40
C LEU A 35 4.79 3.96 -8.12
N ASP A 36 5.62 3.46 -9.04
CA ASP A 36 6.54 4.27 -9.84
C ASP A 36 5.82 5.33 -10.71
N GLU A 37 4.52 5.14 -11.00
CA GLU A 37 3.73 6.06 -11.81
C GLU A 37 3.00 7.13 -10.97
N VAL A 38 2.64 6.82 -9.73
CA VAL A 38 1.70 7.63 -8.93
C VAL A 38 2.32 8.21 -7.66
N MET A 39 3.54 7.81 -7.30
CA MET A 39 4.19 8.17 -6.05
C MET A 39 5.60 8.73 -6.29
N ASP A 40 6.00 9.70 -5.48
CA ASP A 40 7.38 10.16 -5.46
C ASP A 40 8.29 9.11 -4.79
N GLU A 41 9.51 8.93 -5.30
CA GLU A 41 10.48 7.96 -4.78
C GLU A 41 10.83 8.24 -3.32
N ASP A 42 10.95 9.53 -2.93
CA ASP A 42 11.24 9.92 -1.54
C ASP A 42 10.09 9.53 -0.61
N VAL A 43 8.84 9.70 -1.05
CA VAL A 43 7.63 9.31 -0.29
C VAL A 43 7.54 7.80 -0.13
N LEU A 44 7.86 7.06 -1.20
CA LEU A 44 7.90 5.61 -1.18
C LEU A 44 8.92 5.11 -0.15
N GLU A 45 10.16 5.61 -0.22
CA GLU A 45 11.27 5.21 0.66
C GLU A 45 10.92 5.51 2.13
N ASP A 46 10.47 6.72 2.45
CA ASP A 46 10.14 7.13 3.81
C ASP A 46 9.06 6.25 4.46
N ILE A 47 7.97 5.97 3.73
CA ILE A 47 6.88 5.13 4.26
C ILE A 47 7.33 3.67 4.37
N TYR A 48 8.14 3.19 3.42
CA TYR A 48 8.61 1.81 3.42
C TYR A 48 9.56 1.58 4.61
N ASP A 49 10.48 2.50 4.86
CA ASP A 49 11.39 2.49 6.01
C ASP A 49 10.62 2.50 7.33
N TYR A 50 9.55 3.28 7.44
CA TYR A 50 8.66 3.22 8.61
C TYR A 50 8.15 1.79 8.85
N PHE A 51 7.65 1.09 7.82
CA PHE A 51 7.15 -0.27 8.00
C PHE A 51 8.26 -1.30 8.27
N GLN A 52 9.49 -1.07 7.81
CA GLN A 52 10.64 -1.91 8.18
C GLN A 52 10.98 -1.82 9.67
N GLU A 53 10.83 -0.65 10.28
CA GLU A 53 11.15 -0.41 11.68
C GLU A 53 9.96 -0.66 12.62
N ALA A 54 8.73 -0.58 12.10
CA ALA A 54 7.50 -0.72 12.88
C ALA A 54 7.34 -2.13 13.48
N GLU A 55 6.92 -2.19 14.75
CA GLU A 55 6.57 -3.47 15.42
C GLU A 55 5.26 -4.09 14.89
N THR A 56 4.45 -3.32 14.16
CA THR A 56 3.14 -3.71 13.66
C THR A 56 2.84 -3.01 12.35
N ASP A 57 2.15 -3.71 11.45
CA ASP A 57 1.62 -3.14 10.22
C ASP A 57 0.30 -2.38 10.42
N ASP A 58 -0.19 -2.15 11.65
CA ASP A 58 -1.48 -1.51 11.89
C ASP A 58 -1.65 -0.17 11.13
N LEU A 59 -2.71 -0.08 10.32
CA LEU A 59 -2.93 1.05 9.43
C LEU A 59 -3.29 2.33 10.21
N GLN A 60 -4.05 2.24 11.30
CA GLN A 60 -4.42 3.42 12.08
C GLN A 60 -3.19 4.04 12.72
N LYS A 61 -2.34 3.20 13.32
CA LYS A 61 -1.07 3.63 13.89
C LYS A 61 -0.16 4.24 12.83
N ALA A 62 -0.04 3.60 11.65
CA ALA A 62 0.74 4.16 10.56
C ALA A 62 0.23 5.55 10.15
N GLN A 63 -1.08 5.74 10.02
CA GLN A 63 -1.67 7.05 9.70
C GLN A 63 -1.45 8.12 10.78
N GLU A 64 -1.31 7.73 12.05
CA GLU A 64 -0.98 8.64 13.14
C GLU A 64 0.50 9.09 13.10
N GLU A 65 1.41 8.15 12.87
CA GLU A 65 2.86 8.41 12.83
C GLU A 65 3.30 9.09 11.52
N LEU A 66 2.60 8.80 10.43
CA LEU A 66 2.85 9.30 9.08
C LEU A 66 1.84 10.38 8.66
N ALA A 67 1.50 11.28 9.57
CA ALA A 67 0.45 12.28 9.37
C ALA A 67 0.71 13.27 8.21
N ASP A 68 1.94 13.34 7.71
CA ASP A 68 2.34 14.15 6.56
C ASP A 68 2.00 13.49 5.21
N TYR A 69 1.64 12.20 5.20
CA TYR A 69 1.29 11.43 4.01
C TYR A 69 -0.21 11.14 3.94
N THR A 70 -0.72 10.96 2.72
CA THR A 70 -2.12 10.61 2.50
C THR A 70 -2.38 9.15 2.88
N SER A 71 -3.64 8.87 3.24
CA SER A 71 -4.09 7.50 3.51
C SER A 71 -3.77 6.54 2.35
N ASP A 72 -3.93 7.00 1.11
CA ASP A 72 -3.73 6.16 -0.07
C ASP A 72 -2.24 5.85 -0.29
N GLU A 73 -1.35 6.83 -0.09
CA GLU A 73 0.11 6.61 -0.13
C GLU A 73 0.53 5.58 0.91
N ILE A 74 0.09 5.75 2.17
CA ILE A 74 0.42 4.83 3.26
C ILE A 74 -0.07 3.42 2.94
N ARG A 75 -1.31 3.27 2.47
CA ARG A 75 -1.90 1.97 2.13
C ARG A 75 -1.16 1.30 0.98
N LEU A 76 -0.80 2.05 -0.06
CA LEU A 76 -0.09 1.54 -1.23
C LEU A 76 1.30 0.98 -0.86
N VAL A 77 2.09 1.74 -0.09
CA VAL A 77 3.42 1.27 0.35
C VAL A 77 3.30 0.10 1.33
N ARG A 78 2.30 0.12 2.21
CA ARG A 78 1.99 -0.98 3.11
C ARG A 78 1.66 -2.27 2.37
N ILE A 79 0.85 -2.20 1.31
CA ILE A 79 0.54 -3.35 0.44
C ILE A 79 1.84 -3.93 -0.15
N LYS A 80 2.72 -3.06 -0.68
CA LYS A 80 4.04 -3.46 -1.18
C LYS A 80 4.86 -4.16 -0.10
N PHE A 81 5.00 -3.53 1.06
CA PHE A 81 5.76 -4.08 2.19
C PHE A 81 5.28 -5.47 2.60
N LEU A 82 3.96 -5.62 2.82
CA LEU A 82 3.37 -6.90 3.21
C LEU A 82 3.56 -7.98 2.13
N SER A 83 3.47 -7.61 0.86
CA SER A 83 3.69 -8.53 -0.27
C SER A 83 5.17 -8.93 -0.42
N ASP A 84 6.10 -8.01 -0.17
CA ASP A 84 7.54 -8.28 -0.20
C ASP A 84 7.96 -9.23 0.93
N MET A 85 7.31 -9.09 2.10
CA MET A 85 7.49 -9.97 3.27
C MET A 85 6.72 -11.29 3.18
N ALA A 86 5.77 -11.42 2.25
CA ALA A 86 5.07 -12.67 2.00
C ALA A 86 6.05 -13.71 1.39
N ASN A 87 6.12 -14.88 2.02
CA ASN A 87 6.91 -16.05 1.59
C ASN A 87 6.15 -16.91 0.58
#